data_AF-A0A6L2PH47-F1
#
_entry.id   AF-A0A6L2PH47-F1
#
_cell.length_a   1.000
_cell.length_b   1.000
_cell.length_c   1.000
_cell.angle_alpha   90.00
_cell.angle_beta   90.00
_cell.angle_gamma   90.00
#
_symmetry.space_group_name_H-M   'P 1'
#
loop_
_entity.id
_entity.type
_entity.pdbx_description
1 polymer ?
#
loop_
_entity_poly.entity_id
_entity_poly.type
_entity_poly.pdbx_seq_one_letter_code
_entity_poly.pdbx_strand_id
1 'polypeptide(L)'
;MCVACIRTQVDITEGIPKQATLHFCKGCERYLQPPSEWIACALESRELLSLCLKKLKGLNRVKLVDAGFVWTEPHSKRIKVKLTVHAEVLGGAILQQVFVVEYTVSHQMCDDCHRSEAQDYWRAVVQVRQKAADKKTFYYLEQLILKHKAHEHTLGIKPIHGK
;
A
#
# COMPACT_ATOMS: atom_id res chain seq x y z
N MET A 1 21.96 -5.09 -40.60
CA MET A 1 20.66 -4.44 -40.29
C MET A 1 20.92 -3.03 -39.78
N CYS A 2 20.19 -2.01 -40.24
CA CYS A 2 20.45 -0.61 -39.84
C CYS A 2 19.86 -0.29 -38.45
N VAL A 3 20.36 0.73 -37.75
CA VAL A 3 19.85 1.12 -36.41
C VAL A 3 18.36 1.50 -36.45
N ALA A 4 17.90 2.16 -37.50
CA ALA A 4 16.49 2.49 -37.69
C ALA A 4 15.62 1.24 -37.91
N CYS A 5 16.16 0.23 -38.60
CA CYS A 5 15.53 -1.05 -38.86
C CYS A 5 15.36 -1.87 -37.57
N ILE A 6 16.38 -1.83 -36.68
CA ILE A 6 16.34 -2.48 -35.36
C ILE A 6 15.27 -1.84 -34.47
N ARG A 7 15.16 -0.50 -34.49
CA ARG A 7 14.15 0.26 -33.71
C ARG A 7 12.71 -0.06 -34.08
N THR A 8 12.44 -0.41 -35.34
CA THR A 8 11.08 -0.71 -35.81
C THR A 8 10.72 -2.19 -35.69
N GLN A 9 11.70 -3.10 -35.78
CA GLN A 9 11.44 -4.54 -35.75
C GLN A 9 11.55 -5.17 -34.35
N VAL A 10 12.34 -4.58 -33.45
CA VAL A 10 12.57 -5.14 -32.10
C VAL A 10 11.87 -4.27 -31.06
N ASP A 11 10.81 -4.80 -30.44
CA ASP A 11 10.15 -4.17 -29.30
C ASP A 11 10.72 -4.74 -27.99
N ILE A 12 11.47 -3.92 -27.25
CA ILE A 12 12.08 -4.32 -25.98
C ILE A 12 11.08 -4.35 -24.82
N THR A 13 9.85 -3.88 -25.05
CA THR A 13 8.78 -3.85 -24.05
C THR A 13 7.87 -5.09 -24.12
N GLU A 14 8.18 -6.04 -25.01
CA GLU A 14 7.44 -7.30 -25.12
C GLU A 14 7.42 -8.08 -23.80
N GLY A 15 6.21 -8.34 -23.29
CA GLY A 15 6.00 -9.03 -22.02
C GLY A 15 5.89 -8.13 -20.79
N ILE A 16 6.02 -6.80 -20.93
CA ILE A 16 5.70 -5.85 -19.86
C ILE A 16 4.23 -5.41 -20.03
N PRO A 17 3.36 -5.59 -19.02
CA PRO A 17 1.98 -5.14 -19.12
C PRO A 17 1.92 -3.61 -19.14
N LYS A 18 1.22 -3.05 -20.14
CA LYS A 18 0.99 -1.59 -20.27
C LYS A 18 -0.18 -1.10 -19.43
N GLN A 19 -0.91 -2.01 -18.79
CA GLN A 19 -2.03 -1.73 -17.89
C GLN A 19 -1.90 -2.53 -16.60
N ALA A 20 -2.19 -1.91 -15.47
CA ALA A 20 -2.23 -2.57 -14.17
C ALA A 20 -3.29 -1.94 -13.27
N THR A 21 -3.64 -2.63 -12.19
CA THR A 21 -4.61 -2.16 -11.19
C THR A 21 -3.92 -1.93 -9.85
N LEU A 22 -4.17 -0.75 -9.28
CA LEU A 22 -3.81 -0.41 -7.91
C LEU A 22 -5.05 -0.49 -7.03
N HIS A 23 -4.87 -0.91 -5.78
CA HIS A 23 -5.95 -0.96 -4.80
C HIS A 23 -5.72 0.13 -3.76
N PHE A 24 -6.74 0.95 -3.54
CA PHE A 24 -6.72 2.09 -2.64
C PHE A 24 -7.84 2.01 -1.61
N CYS A 25 -7.49 2.14 -0.33
CA CYS A 25 -8.46 2.17 0.76
C CYS A 25 -8.91 3.60 1.04
N LYS A 26 -10.21 3.85 0.91
CA LYS A 26 -10.81 5.17 1.20
C LYS A 26 -10.79 5.53 2.69
N GLY A 27 -10.81 4.55 3.59
CA GLY A 27 -10.91 4.81 5.02
C GLY A 27 -9.60 5.30 5.65
N CYS A 28 -8.45 4.80 5.18
CA CYS A 28 -7.14 5.15 5.71
C CYS A 28 -6.20 5.81 4.68
N GLU A 29 -6.67 6.03 3.46
CA GLU A 29 -5.92 6.62 2.33
C GLU A 29 -4.62 5.88 1.98
N ARG A 30 -4.61 4.56 2.16
CA ARG A 30 -3.45 3.70 1.87
C ARG A 30 -3.61 2.92 0.58
N TYR A 31 -2.48 2.63 -0.06
CA TYR A 31 -2.38 1.74 -1.21
C TYR A 31 -1.95 0.34 -0.78
N LEU A 32 -2.51 -0.69 -1.41
CA LEU A 32 -2.11 -2.08 -1.20
C LEU A 32 -0.79 -2.36 -1.93
N GLN A 33 0.23 -2.71 -1.16
CA GLN A 33 1.43 -3.38 -1.63
C GLN A 33 1.24 -4.90 -1.42
N PRO A 34 1.06 -5.70 -2.48
CA PRO A 34 0.98 -7.16 -2.34
C PRO A 34 2.23 -7.70 -1.65
N PRO A 35 2.11 -8.70 -0.75
CA PRO A 35 0.96 -9.60 -0.59
C PRO A 35 -0.20 -9.09 0.32
N SER A 36 0.06 -8.26 1.33
CA SER A 36 -0.99 -7.83 2.28
C SER A 36 -0.67 -6.51 3.00
N GLU A 37 0.37 -5.79 2.59
CA GLU A 37 0.82 -4.59 3.26
C GLU A 37 0.09 -3.34 2.72
N TRP A 38 -0.27 -2.41 3.59
CA TRP A 38 -0.93 -1.16 3.22
C TRP A 38 -0.04 0.03 3.56
N ILE A 39 0.36 0.77 2.54
CA ILE A 39 1.33 1.87 2.67
C ILE A 39 0.63 3.19 2.34
N ALA A 40 0.86 4.21 3.17
CA ALA A 40 0.43 5.56 2.87
C ALA A 40 1.35 6.16 1.81
N CYS A 41 0.78 6.55 0.67
CA CYS A 41 1.51 7.18 -0.42
C CYS A 41 0.72 8.41 -0.88
N ALA A 42 1.37 9.56 -0.97
CA ALA A 42 0.76 10.73 -1.62
C ALA A 42 0.70 10.55 -3.14
N LEU A 43 -0.21 11.26 -3.80
CA LEU A 43 -0.23 11.32 -5.27
C LEU A 43 1.08 11.92 -5.77
N GLU A 44 1.59 11.39 -6.89
CA GLU A 44 2.86 11.82 -7.51
C GLU A 44 4.09 11.74 -6.59
N SER A 45 4.03 10.91 -5.54
CA SER A 45 5.14 10.69 -4.62
C SER A 45 6.12 9.62 -5.12
N ARG A 46 7.34 9.64 -4.57
CA ARG A 46 8.37 8.62 -4.83
C ARG A 46 7.93 7.24 -4.34
N GLU A 47 7.21 7.20 -3.23
CA GLU A 47 6.69 5.99 -2.61
C GLU A 47 5.66 5.31 -3.53
N LEU A 48 4.76 6.10 -4.14
CA LEU A 48 3.80 5.62 -5.13
C LEU A 48 4.50 5.10 -6.38
N LEU A 49 5.55 5.78 -6.85
CA LEU A 49 6.32 5.36 -8.01
C LEU A 49 6.99 3.99 -7.76
N SER A 50 7.60 3.81 -6.59
CA SER A 50 8.16 2.52 -6.16
C SER A 50 7.09 1.40 -6.17
N LEU A 51 5.89 1.69 -5.67
CA LEU A 51 4.78 0.72 -5.67
C LEU A 51 4.35 0.33 -7.09
N CYS A 52 4.24 1.31 -8.00
CA CYS A 52 3.96 1.08 -9.42
C CYS A 52 5.03 0.21 -10.08
N LEU A 53 6.32 0.53 -9.89
CA LEU A 53 7.43 -0.24 -10.46
C LEU A 53 7.45 -1.69 -9.95
N LYS A 54 7.24 -1.92 -8.65
CA LYS A 54 7.19 -3.27 -8.06
C LYS A 54 6.02 -4.10 -8.57
N LYS A 55 4.90 -3.45 -8.95
CA LYS A 55 3.72 -4.12 -9.51
C LYS A 55 3.94 -4.64 -10.92
N LEU A 56 4.87 -4.05 -11.69
CA LEU A 56 5.14 -4.47 -13.06
C LEU A 56 5.94 -5.76 -13.10
N LYS A 57 5.33 -6.80 -13.66
CA LYS A 57 6.03 -8.04 -14.00
C LYS A 57 6.89 -7.81 -15.25
N GLY A 58 8.08 -8.40 -15.27
CA GLY A 58 8.98 -8.35 -16.42
C GLY A 58 9.96 -7.17 -16.45
N LEU A 59 9.84 -6.19 -15.54
CA LEU A 59 10.78 -5.06 -15.49
C LEU A 59 12.23 -5.51 -15.20
N ASN A 60 12.43 -6.64 -14.52
CA ASN A 60 13.77 -7.19 -14.25
C ASN A 60 14.56 -7.60 -15.51
N ARG A 61 13.89 -7.76 -16.66
CA ARG A 61 14.54 -8.12 -17.93
C ARG A 61 15.20 -6.93 -18.63
N VAL A 62 14.78 -5.72 -18.29
CA VAL A 62 15.22 -4.47 -18.92
C VAL A 62 15.81 -3.55 -17.86
N LYS A 63 16.77 -2.72 -18.24
CA LYS A 63 17.35 -1.73 -17.33
C LYS A 63 16.45 -0.49 -17.34
N LEU A 64 15.88 -0.16 -16.19
CA LEU A 64 15.14 1.10 -16.02
C LEU A 64 16.14 2.27 -15.97
N VAL A 65 15.90 3.30 -16.77
CA VAL A 65 16.73 4.51 -16.81
C VAL A 65 16.04 5.66 -16.11
N ASP A 66 14.76 5.86 -16.45
CA ASP A 66 13.97 6.96 -15.93
C ASP A 66 12.50 6.54 -15.79
N ALA A 67 11.85 7.11 -14.79
CA ALA A 67 10.45 6.89 -14.50
C ALA A 67 9.84 8.19 -13.98
N GLY A 68 8.72 8.61 -14.57
CA GLY A 68 8.04 9.84 -14.19
C GLY A 68 6.53 9.72 -14.34
N PHE A 69 5.79 10.47 -13.53
CA PHE A 69 4.34 10.58 -13.68
C PHE A 69 4.00 11.46 -14.89
N VAL A 70 2.94 11.07 -15.59
CA VAL A 70 2.29 11.90 -16.61
C VAL A 70 1.01 12.40 -15.98
N TRP A 71 0.80 13.71 -16.04
CA TRP A 71 -0.40 14.32 -15.50
C TRP A 71 -1.65 13.66 -16.08
N THR A 72 -2.59 13.37 -15.19
CA THR A 72 -3.88 12.77 -15.48
C THR A 72 -4.95 13.53 -14.70
N GLU A 73 -6.13 13.67 -15.30
CA GLU A 73 -7.27 14.32 -14.65
C GLU A 73 -7.58 13.68 -13.29
N PRO A 74 -7.73 14.46 -12.19
CA PRO A 74 -7.92 13.93 -10.83
C PRO A 74 -9.08 12.94 -10.68
N HIS A 75 -10.16 13.13 -11.43
CA HIS A 75 -11.37 12.30 -11.36
C HIS A 75 -11.29 11.03 -12.19
N SER A 76 -10.27 10.87 -13.03
CA SER A 76 -10.15 9.74 -13.96
C SER A 76 -9.87 8.40 -13.26
N LYS A 77 -9.43 8.44 -11.98
CA LYS A 77 -8.94 7.27 -11.23
C LYS A 77 -7.88 6.48 -12.00
N ARG A 78 -7.12 7.17 -12.83
CA ARG A 78 -6.03 6.61 -13.62
C ARG A 78 -4.76 7.35 -13.29
N ILE A 79 -3.67 6.62 -13.12
CA ILE A 79 -2.33 7.16 -12.93
C ILE A 79 -1.51 6.69 -14.12
N LYS A 80 -0.88 7.61 -14.85
CA LYS A 80 0.00 7.27 -15.97
C LYS A 80 1.44 7.45 -15.54
N VAL A 81 2.26 6.43 -15.79
CA VAL A 81 3.71 6.48 -15.54
C VAL A 81 4.43 6.27 -16.85
N LYS A 82 5.25 7.25 -17.23
CA LYS A 82 6.16 7.15 -18.36
C LYS A 82 7.44 6.48 -17.89
N LEU A 83 7.83 5.41 -18.58
CA LEU A 83 9.03 4.64 -18.30
C LEU A 83 9.97 4.70 -19.49
N THR A 84 11.24 4.91 -19.20
CA THR A 84 12.34 4.84 -20.16
C THR A 84 13.19 3.62 -19.79
N VAL A 85 13.25 2.65 -20.70
CA VAL A 85 13.96 1.38 -20.50
C VAL A 85 15.04 1.17 -21.55
N HIS A 86 16.12 0.52 -21.14
CA HIS A 86 17.22 0.07 -21.97
C HIS A 86 17.26 -1.45 -22.00
N ALA A 87 17.49 -2.02 -23.18
CA ALA A 87 17.79 -3.43 -23.33
C ALA A 87 18.90 -3.63 -24.37
N GLU A 88 19.66 -4.71 -24.20
CA GLU A 88 20.69 -5.12 -25.14
C GLU A 88 20.03 -5.93 -26.28
N VAL A 89 20.34 -5.55 -27.51
CA VAL A 89 19.81 -6.17 -28.74
C VAL A 89 20.97 -6.85 -29.50
N LEU A 90 20.62 -7.66 -30.50
CA LEU A 90 21.53 -8.38 -31.39
C LEU A 90 22.81 -7.58 -31.73
N GLY A 91 23.96 -8.08 -31.27
CA GLY A 91 25.27 -7.48 -31.53
C GLY A 91 25.76 -6.46 -30.49
N GLY A 92 25.19 -6.45 -29.28
CA GLY A 92 25.66 -5.59 -28.18
C GLY A 92 25.19 -4.14 -28.26
N ALA A 93 24.28 -3.82 -29.19
CA ALA A 93 23.70 -2.50 -29.31
C ALA A 93 22.65 -2.27 -28.22
N ILE A 94 22.73 -1.14 -27.52
CA ILE A 94 21.75 -0.75 -26.49
C ILE A 94 20.62 0.02 -27.15
N LEU A 95 19.40 -0.50 -27.04
CA LEU A 95 18.19 0.16 -27.51
C LEU A 95 17.47 0.83 -26.33
N GLN A 96 17.11 2.09 -26.50
CA GLN A 96 16.25 2.83 -25.59
C GLN A 96 14.84 2.92 -26.16
N GLN A 97 13.85 2.57 -25.35
CA GLN A 97 12.43 2.72 -25.70
C GLN A 97 11.68 3.38 -24.55
N VAL A 98 10.72 4.22 -24.92
CA VAL A 98 9.86 4.96 -23.99
C VAL A 98 8.45 4.46 -24.17
N PHE A 99 7.79 4.12 -23.07
CA PHE A 99 6.39 3.73 -23.08
C PHE A 99 5.67 4.24 -21.84
N VAL A 100 4.34 4.30 -21.92
CA VAL A 100 3.49 4.74 -20.82
C VAL A 100 2.71 3.54 -20.31
N VAL A 101 2.73 3.34 -19.00
CA VAL A 101 1.91 2.37 -18.30
C VAL A 101 0.74 3.09 -17.64
N GLU A 102 -0.45 2.56 -17.85
CA GLU A 102 -1.67 3.06 -17.23
C GLU A 102 -2.07 2.21 -16.03
N TYR A 103 -2.18 2.84 -14.86
CA TYR A 103 -2.64 2.22 -13.63
C TYR A 103 -4.08 2.66 -13.34
N THR A 104 -5.00 1.72 -13.26
CA THR A 104 -6.37 1.98 -12.81
C THR A 104 -6.44 1.86 -11.29
N VAL A 105 -7.00 2.88 -10.62
CA VAL A 105 -7.18 2.90 -9.16
C VAL A 105 -8.55 2.31 -8.82
N SER A 106 -8.53 1.10 -8.28
CA SER A 106 -9.71 0.42 -7.74
C SER A 106 -9.79 0.63 -6.23
N HIS A 107 -11.02 0.76 -5.71
CA HIS A 107 -11.21 0.89 -4.28
C HIS A 107 -11.30 -0.49 -3.62
N GLN A 108 -10.53 -0.70 -2.57
CA GLN A 108 -10.59 -1.89 -1.75
C GLN A 108 -10.39 -1.49 -0.29
N MET A 109 -11.21 -2.02 0.60
CA MET A 109 -11.07 -1.75 2.03
C MET A 109 -9.92 -2.59 2.60
N CYS A 110 -9.06 -1.99 3.43
CA CYS A 110 -8.04 -2.73 4.16
C CYS A 110 -8.68 -3.52 5.31
N ASP A 111 -8.01 -4.55 5.81
CA ASP A 111 -8.54 -5.41 6.87
C ASP A 111 -8.84 -4.63 8.16
N ASP A 112 -8.03 -3.61 8.47
CA ASP A 112 -8.24 -2.77 9.65
C ASP A 112 -9.51 -1.91 9.53
N CYS A 113 -9.72 -1.25 8.39
CA CYS A 113 -10.94 -0.50 8.12
C CYS A 113 -12.16 -1.43 7.99
N HIS A 114 -11.97 -2.65 7.47
CA HIS A 114 -13.05 -3.63 7.40
C HIS A 114 -13.51 -4.06 8.79
N ARG A 115 -12.58 -4.27 9.72
CA ARG A 115 -12.92 -4.60 11.12
C ARG A 115 -13.65 -3.46 11.84
N SER A 116 -13.22 -2.21 11.63
CA SER A 116 -13.90 -1.07 12.25
C SER A 116 -15.35 -0.93 11.77
N GLU A 117 -15.59 -1.10 10.48
CA GLU A 117 -16.95 -1.06 9.90
C GLU A 117 -17.79 -2.29 10.32
N ALA A 118 -17.18 -3.46 10.45
CA ALA A 118 -17.84 -4.69 10.90
C ALA A 118 -18.17 -4.71 12.40
N GLN A 119 -17.84 -3.65 13.15
CA GLN A 119 -17.99 -3.57 14.61
C GLN A 119 -17.19 -4.65 15.38
N ASP A 120 -16.17 -5.24 14.75
CA ASP A 120 -15.23 -6.16 15.39
C ASP A 120 -14.15 -5.35 16.12
N TYR A 121 -14.57 -4.66 17.18
CA TYR A 121 -13.76 -3.64 17.85
C TYR A 121 -12.54 -4.19 18.60
N TRP A 122 -12.53 -5.45 19.04
CA TRP A 122 -11.42 -6.00 19.82
C TRP A 122 -11.13 -7.47 19.48
N ARG A 123 -9.85 -7.84 19.43
CA ARG A 123 -9.41 -9.23 19.23
C ARG A 123 -9.39 -10.02 20.54
N ALA A 124 -9.21 -9.35 21.66
CA ALA A 124 -9.15 -9.93 23.00
C ALA A 124 -9.75 -8.95 24.02
N VAL A 125 -10.33 -9.48 25.10
CA VAL A 125 -10.89 -8.71 26.21
C VAL A 125 -10.43 -9.30 27.53
N VAL A 126 -9.95 -8.46 28.45
CA VAL A 126 -9.60 -8.85 29.81
C VAL A 126 -10.69 -8.34 30.75
N GLN A 127 -11.27 -9.25 31.54
CA GLN A 127 -12.32 -8.90 32.51
C GLN A 127 -11.76 -8.99 33.94
N VAL A 128 -11.59 -7.83 34.59
CA VAL A 128 -11.17 -7.76 35.99
C VAL A 128 -12.40 -7.66 36.88
N ARG A 129 -12.53 -8.56 37.86
CA ARG A 129 -13.67 -8.58 38.80
C ARG A 129 -13.19 -8.75 40.23
N GLN A 130 -13.86 -8.07 41.15
CA GLN A 130 -13.65 -8.20 42.59
C GLN A 130 -14.98 -8.57 43.26
N LYS A 131 -15.02 -9.68 44.00
CA LYS A 131 -16.20 -10.10 44.77
C LYS A 131 -16.13 -9.54 46.19
N ALA A 132 -16.27 -8.22 46.33
CA ALA A 132 -16.31 -7.52 47.62
C ALA A 132 -17.13 -6.23 47.49
N ALA A 133 -17.69 -5.75 48.61
CA ALA A 133 -18.36 -4.45 48.65
C ALA A 133 -17.35 -3.30 48.50
N ASP A 134 -16.17 -3.45 49.12
CA ASP A 134 -15.11 -2.44 49.12
C ASP A 134 -14.25 -2.50 47.86
N LYS A 135 -14.30 -1.43 47.06
CA LYS A 135 -13.51 -1.28 45.82
C LYS A 135 -12.09 -0.74 46.05
N LYS A 136 -11.60 -0.69 47.30
CA LYS A 136 -10.31 -0.07 47.66
C LYS A 136 -9.14 -0.67 46.88
N THR A 137 -9.09 -1.99 46.74
CA THR A 137 -8.04 -2.69 45.97
C THR A 137 -8.20 -2.48 44.47
N PHE A 138 -9.44 -2.32 43.97
CA PHE A 138 -9.70 -2.00 42.57
C PHE A 138 -9.18 -0.60 42.19
N TYR A 139 -9.44 0.41 43.03
CA TYR A 139 -8.91 1.77 42.84
C TYR A 139 -7.38 1.80 42.95
N TYR A 140 -6.81 0.99 43.84
CA TYR A 140 -5.35 0.87 43.94
C TYR A 140 -4.74 0.24 42.68
N LEU A 141 -5.38 -0.78 42.12
CA LEU A 141 -4.96 -1.39 40.84
C LEU A 141 -5.02 -0.37 39.70
N GLU A 142 -6.09 0.41 39.61
CA GLU A 142 -6.22 1.48 38.61
C GLU A 142 -5.09 2.52 38.74
N GLN A 143 -4.78 2.93 39.97
CA GLN A 143 -3.65 3.83 40.23
C GLN A 143 -2.31 3.22 39.79
N LEU A 144 -2.09 1.92 39.99
CA LEU A 144 -0.90 1.23 39.51
C LEU A 144 -0.86 1.16 37.96
N ILE A 145 -1.99 0.90 37.31
CA ILE A 145 -2.08 0.88 35.84
C ILE A 145 -1.73 2.25 35.26
N LEU A 146 -2.19 3.34 35.89
CA LEU A 146 -1.83 4.70 35.50
C LEU A 146 -0.34 4.97 35.74
N LYS A 147 0.19 4.60 36.91
CA LYS A 147 1.59 4.79 37.28
C LYS A 147 2.56 4.09 36.32
N HIS A 148 2.23 2.88 35.89
CA HIS A 148 3.05 2.08 34.96
C HIS A 148 2.66 2.26 33.50
N LYS A 149 1.66 3.11 33.20
CA LYS A 149 1.12 3.34 31.85
C LYS A 149 0.72 2.06 31.10
N ALA A 150 0.27 1.04 31.82
CA ALA A 150 -0.08 -0.26 31.23
C ALA A 150 -1.33 -0.23 30.33
N HIS A 151 -2.05 0.89 30.28
CA HIS A 151 -3.26 1.09 29.49
C HIS A 151 -3.01 1.67 28.08
N GLU A 152 -1.78 2.04 27.73
CA GLU A 152 -1.45 2.72 26.46
C GLU A 152 -1.88 1.95 25.19
N HIS A 153 -1.89 0.60 25.25
CA HIS A 153 -2.26 -0.25 24.12
C HIS A 153 -3.73 -0.72 24.15
N THR A 154 -4.55 -0.18 25.06
CA THR A 154 -5.96 -0.57 25.15
C THR A 154 -6.81 0.24 24.17
N LEU A 155 -7.74 -0.44 23.47
CA LEU A 155 -8.66 0.21 22.53
C LEU A 155 -9.79 0.96 23.25
N GLY A 156 -10.18 0.48 24.43
CA GLY A 156 -11.20 1.10 25.25
C GLY A 156 -11.38 0.35 26.57
N ILE A 157 -11.80 1.07 27.60
CA ILE A 157 -12.08 0.53 28.93
C ILE A 157 -13.57 0.77 29.20
N LYS A 158 -14.33 -0.31 29.44
CA LYS A 158 -15.75 -0.24 29.73
C LYS A 158 -16.01 -0.64 31.19
N PRO A 159 -16.55 0.25 32.03
CA PRO A 159 -16.96 -0.13 33.37
C PRO A 159 -18.20 -1.03 33.30
N ILE A 160 -18.10 -2.25 33.82
CA ILE A 160 -19.24 -3.16 33.97
C ILE A 160 -19.55 -3.27 35.46
N HIS A 161 -20.62 -2.61 35.88
CA HIS A 161 -21.17 -2.80 37.21
C HIS A 161 -21.91 -4.14 37.22
N GLY A 162 -21.55 -5.02 38.17
CA GLY A 162 -22.33 -6.23 38.43
C GLY A 162 -23.76 -5.83 38.77
N LYS A 163 -24.74 -6.58 38.25
CA LYS A 163 -26.12 -6.48 38.72
C LYS A 163 -26.17 -6.71 40.23
#